data_AF-B4GFL7-F1
#
_entry.id   AF-B4GFL7-F1
#
_cell.length_a   1.000
_cell.length_b   1.000
_cell.length_c   1.000
_cell.angle_alpha   90.00
_cell.angle_beta   90.00
_cell.angle_gamma   90.00
#
_symmetry.space_group_name_H-M   'P 1'
#
loop_
_entity.id
_entity.type
_entity.pdbx_description
1 polymer ?
#
loop_
_entity_poly.entity_id
_entity_poly.type
_entity_poly.pdbx_seq_one_letter_code
_entity_poly.pdbx_strand_id
1 'polypeptide(L)'
;MFSSHRHLKRRTPDQGIDRREYIGHLVDEYYTTTNVEALEQVTANLANFAYDPINWPHLHEAEAFDVFIASLKVQNQNLQLHGIAAICNICLDKAAAELIREHLSIISGLFVRTDHPEIVLHSLALFYQLLNAGQVDKELLLTPPLLKGVQEWRQKSHDQRIVKLCQLLLEDFARRTEIIELQNVPPILPPPEQPCTSSSQSAAGPKERRVHGALLNAVVAGIMGTKLPGPGTVVLEQSFKFLKPCRIETDTVVTVRLLQSRKISTAEYDCRQNDEIVFAGNAKLLTRNHID
;
A
#
# COMPACT_ATOMS: atom_id res chain seq x y z
N MET A 1 20.23 16.18 -0.27
CA MET A 1 21.54 16.87 -0.24
C MET A 1 21.77 17.26 1.21
N PHE A 2 22.39 16.39 2.01
CA PHE A 2 22.56 16.61 3.45
C PHE A 2 23.74 17.55 3.68
N SER A 3 23.54 18.64 4.43
CA SER A 3 24.61 19.58 4.71
C SER A 3 25.50 19.03 5.83
N SER A 4 26.82 19.02 5.62
CA SER A 4 27.73 18.58 6.69
C SER A 4 27.73 19.58 7.86
N HIS A 5 27.97 19.09 9.08
CA HIS A 5 28.07 19.92 10.29
C HIS A 5 29.05 21.10 10.11
N ARG A 6 30.17 20.86 9.42
CA ARG A 6 31.19 21.87 9.12
C ARG A 6 30.67 22.98 8.19
N HIS A 7 29.82 22.62 7.22
CA HIS A 7 29.26 23.58 6.25
C HIS A 7 28.18 24.45 6.90
N LEU A 8 27.35 23.87 7.76
CA LEU A 8 26.29 24.60 8.48
C LEU A 8 26.86 25.53 9.55
N LYS A 9 27.87 25.11 10.31
CA LYS A 9 28.56 25.98 11.28
C LYS A 9 29.16 27.22 10.63
N ARG A 10 29.49 27.17 9.34
CA ARG A 10 29.97 28.31 8.54
C ARG A 10 28.84 29.24 8.05
N ARG A 11 27.59 28.75 8.00
CA ARG A 11 26.41 29.51 7.55
C ARG A 11 25.54 30.02 8.72
N THR A 12 25.66 29.43 9.90
CA THR A 12 24.99 29.94 11.11
C THR A 12 25.74 31.19 11.57
N PRO A 13 25.12 32.38 11.61
CA PRO A 13 25.77 33.60 12.07
C PRO A 13 26.15 33.52 13.55
N ASP A 14 27.32 34.03 13.94
CA ASP A 14 27.77 34.08 15.35
C ASP A 14 26.86 34.94 16.27
N GLN A 15 25.95 35.73 15.68
CA GLN A 15 24.98 36.60 16.40
C GLN A 15 23.52 36.15 16.22
N GLY A 16 23.25 34.97 15.65
CA GLY A 16 21.90 34.42 15.53
C GLY A 16 21.41 33.75 16.82
N ILE A 17 20.09 33.65 17.00
CA ILE A 17 19.49 32.82 18.05
C ILE A 17 19.97 31.38 17.84
N ASP A 18 20.37 30.70 18.92
CA ASP A 18 20.80 29.31 18.87
C ASP A 18 19.66 28.43 18.30
N ARG A 19 19.99 27.48 17.41
CA ARG A 19 18.96 26.68 16.72
C ARG A 19 18.10 25.88 17.68
N ARG A 20 18.70 25.36 18.76
CA ARG A 20 17.99 24.61 19.79
C ARG A 20 16.99 25.50 20.50
N GLU A 21 17.43 26.68 20.93
CA GLU A 21 16.56 27.68 21.57
C GLU A 21 15.44 28.14 20.64
N TYR A 22 15.76 28.42 19.37
CA TYR A 22 14.76 28.85 18.40
C TYR A 22 13.70 27.77 18.13
N ILE A 23 14.09 26.51 17.97
CA ILE A 23 13.15 25.38 17.83
C ILE A 23 12.28 25.27 19.09
N GLY A 24 12.87 25.39 20.29
CA GLY A 24 12.12 25.41 21.55
C GLY A 24 11.06 26.51 21.58
N HIS A 25 11.43 27.74 21.23
CA HIS A 25 10.49 28.87 21.16
C HIS A 25 9.36 28.66 20.16
N LEU A 26 9.64 28.05 19.01
CA LEU A 26 8.59 27.70 18.05
C LEU A 26 7.59 26.69 18.64
N VAL A 27 8.07 25.67 19.34
CA VAL A 27 7.18 24.71 20.00
C VAL A 27 6.36 25.39 21.11
N ASP A 28 6.99 26.22 21.94
CA ASP A 28 6.28 26.98 22.97
C ASP A 28 5.22 27.90 22.36
N GLU A 29 5.54 28.58 21.25
CA GLU A 29 4.60 29.44 20.54
C GLU A 29 3.40 28.66 20.01
N TYR A 30 3.61 27.44 19.49
CA TYR A 30 2.51 26.58 19.02
C TYR A 30 1.46 26.32 20.11
N TYR A 31 1.91 26.08 21.35
CA TYR A 31 1.00 25.76 22.46
C TYR A 31 0.40 26.98 23.16
N THR A 32 0.99 28.17 22.96
CA THR A 32 0.58 29.38 23.70
C THR A 32 -0.20 30.37 22.84
N THR A 33 0.04 30.40 21.52
CA THR A 33 -0.64 31.33 20.62
C THR A 33 -2.07 30.88 20.30
N THR A 34 -2.97 31.85 20.20
CA THR A 34 -4.33 31.64 19.68
C THR A 34 -4.49 32.16 18.26
N ASN A 35 -3.42 32.72 17.67
CA ASN A 35 -3.42 33.25 16.31
C ASN A 35 -3.13 32.14 15.30
N VAL A 36 -4.09 31.86 14.41
CA VAL A 36 -3.99 30.82 13.38
C VAL A 36 -2.83 31.07 12.41
N GLU A 37 -2.61 32.32 11.98
CA GLU A 37 -1.49 32.65 11.08
C GLU A 37 -0.13 32.40 11.74
N ALA A 38 -0.03 32.69 13.04
CA ALA A 38 1.17 32.39 13.81
C ALA A 38 1.39 30.87 13.91
N LEU A 39 0.34 30.07 14.17
CA LEU A 39 0.42 28.60 14.15
C LEU A 39 0.92 28.07 12.79
N GLU A 40 0.41 28.63 11.69
CA GLU A 40 0.83 28.23 10.34
C GLU A 40 2.30 28.57 10.09
N GLN A 41 2.76 29.75 10.51
CA GLN A 41 4.16 30.15 10.40
C GLN A 41 5.09 29.28 11.24
N VAL A 42 4.70 29.02 12.50
CA VAL A 42 5.44 28.16 13.43
C VAL A 42 5.60 26.76 12.86
N THR A 43 4.50 26.14 12.42
CA THR A 43 4.53 24.78 11.87
C THR A 43 5.32 24.71 10.55
N ALA A 44 5.23 25.73 9.70
CA ALA A 44 6.06 25.81 8.48
C ALA A 44 7.55 25.87 8.82
N ASN A 45 7.94 26.66 9.82
CA ASN A 45 9.32 26.76 10.27
C ASN A 45 9.84 25.43 10.84
N LEU A 46 9.07 24.78 11.72
CA LEU A 46 9.43 23.47 12.26
C LEU A 46 9.57 22.41 11.15
N ALA A 47 8.70 22.41 10.15
CA ALA A 47 8.80 21.51 9.00
C ALA A 47 10.09 21.74 8.17
N ASN A 48 10.52 23.00 8.05
CA ASN A 48 11.80 23.35 7.40
C ASN A 48 12.99 22.84 8.22
N PHE A 49 12.96 22.92 9.55
CA PHE A 49 14.01 22.34 10.40
C PHE A 49 14.09 20.82 10.26
N ALA A 50 12.96 20.14 10.13
CA ALA A 50 12.89 18.69 9.98
C ALA A 50 13.60 18.16 8.71
N TYR A 51 13.80 19.02 7.69
CA TYR A 51 14.48 18.65 6.45
C TYR A 51 15.96 18.25 6.63
N ASP A 52 16.67 18.86 7.59
CA ASP A 52 18.11 18.61 7.80
C ASP A 52 18.33 17.76 9.07
N PRO A 53 18.93 16.55 8.96
CA PRO A 53 19.16 15.66 10.09
C PRO A 53 19.93 16.23 11.26
N ILE A 54 20.74 17.28 11.03
CA ILE A 54 21.43 17.97 12.12
C ILE A 54 20.47 18.57 13.16
N ASN A 55 19.24 18.90 12.77
CA ASN A 55 18.26 19.51 13.66
C ASN A 55 17.41 18.46 14.40
N TRP A 56 17.45 17.19 14.01
CA TRP A 56 16.61 16.14 14.62
C TRP A 56 16.80 16.01 16.14
N PRO A 57 18.03 16.05 16.70
CA PRO A 57 18.19 16.03 18.16
C PRO A 57 17.50 17.21 18.85
N HIS A 58 17.51 18.40 18.25
CA HIS A 58 16.85 19.59 18.79
C HIS A 58 15.33 19.49 18.68
N LEU A 59 14.81 18.90 17.61
CA LEU A 59 13.38 18.64 17.43
C LEU A 59 12.86 17.60 18.44
N HIS A 60 13.66 16.56 18.72
CA HIS A 60 13.34 15.57 19.75
C HIS A 60 13.33 16.19 21.14
N GLU A 61 14.36 16.97 21.47
CA GLU A 61 14.46 17.63 22.77
C GLU A 61 13.33 18.64 23.02
N ALA A 62 12.87 19.32 21.97
CA ALA A 62 11.75 20.25 22.03
C ALA A 62 10.38 19.58 21.88
N GLU A 63 10.29 18.25 21.79
CA GLU A 63 9.02 17.52 21.60
C GLU A 63 8.24 17.96 20.33
N ALA A 64 8.94 18.41 19.29
CA ALA A 64 8.32 18.94 18.07
C ALA A 64 7.49 17.90 17.29
N PHE A 65 7.71 16.60 17.53
CA PHE A 65 6.92 15.55 16.92
C PHE A 65 5.44 15.63 17.33
N ASP A 66 5.16 15.99 18.59
CA ASP A 66 3.79 16.14 19.09
C ASP A 66 3.07 17.30 18.39
N VAL A 67 3.79 18.37 18.08
CA VAL A 67 3.28 19.49 17.26
C VAL A 67 2.88 19.01 15.86
N PHE A 68 3.71 18.17 15.23
CA PHE A 68 3.40 17.64 13.88
C PHE A 68 2.14 16.78 13.89
N ILE A 69 2.01 15.89 14.87
CA ILE A 69 0.86 14.99 15.01
C ILE A 69 -0.40 15.76 15.38
N ALA A 70 -0.31 16.72 16.30
CA ALA A 70 -1.41 17.61 16.66
C ALA A 70 -1.91 18.36 15.42
N SER A 71 -0.99 18.86 14.59
CA SER A 71 -1.31 19.58 13.35
C SER A 71 -2.10 18.74 12.35
N LEU A 72 -1.89 17.41 12.29
CA LEU A 72 -2.69 16.52 11.43
C LEU A 72 -4.16 16.38 11.86
N LYS A 73 -4.46 16.65 13.14
CA LYS A 73 -5.80 16.50 13.74
C LYS A 73 -6.66 17.75 13.59
N VAL A 74 -6.04 18.91 13.35
CA VAL A 74 -6.74 20.19 13.18
C VAL A 74 -7.38 20.26 11.80
N GLN A 75 -8.58 20.84 11.71
CA GLN A 75 -9.26 21.12 10.44
C GLN A 75 -8.71 22.40 9.78
N ASN A 76 -7.40 22.40 9.50
CA ASN A 76 -6.70 23.47 8.80
C ASN A 76 -5.73 22.83 7.80
N GLN A 77 -5.87 23.15 6.52
CA GLN A 77 -5.08 22.52 5.44
C GLN A 77 -3.59 22.87 5.52
N ASN A 78 -3.23 24.09 5.91
CA ASN A 78 -1.84 24.52 6.04
C ASN A 78 -1.14 23.79 7.18
N LEU A 79 -1.79 23.69 8.36
CA LEU A 79 -1.25 22.92 9.48
C LEU A 79 -1.10 21.44 9.13
N GLN A 80 -2.10 20.84 8.48
CA GLN A 80 -2.02 19.46 8.02
C GLN A 80 -0.87 19.26 7.02
N LEU A 81 -0.68 20.19 6.08
CA LEU A 81 0.40 20.18 5.10
C LEU A 81 1.77 20.26 5.77
N HIS A 82 1.97 21.22 6.68
CA HIS A 82 3.24 21.37 7.39
C HIS A 82 3.55 20.15 8.26
N GLY A 83 2.54 19.63 8.97
CA GLY A 83 2.68 18.42 9.79
C GLY A 83 3.10 17.21 8.97
N ILE A 84 2.42 16.91 7.85
CA ILE A 84 2.75 15.74 7.03
C ILE A 84 4.10 15.91 6.32
N ALA A 85 4.45 17.13 5.92
CA ALA A 85 5.75 17.43 5.34
C ALA A 85 6.88 17.21 6.35
N ALA A 86 6.70 17.69 7.58
CA ALA A 86 7.67 17.50 8.66
C ALA A 86 7.87 16.01 8.99
N ILE A 87 6.77 15.26 9.12
CA ILE A 87 6.80 13.81 9.37
C ILE A 87 7.51 13.08 8.22
N CYS A 88 7.21 13.42 6.97
CA CYS A 88 7.89 12.87 5.80
C CYS A 88 9.40 13.17 5.81
N ASN A 89 9.82 14.36 6.26
CA ASN A 89 11.22 14.76 6.30
C ASN A 89 12.02 14.00 7.38
N ILE A 90 11.41 13.71 8.53
CA ILE A 90 12.08 13.06 9.66
C ILE A 90 11.90 11.54 9.71
N CYS A 91 11.10 10.93 8.82
CA CYS A 91 10.71 9.51 8.93
C CYS A 91 11.87 8.49 8.94
N LEU A 92 13.06 8.87 8.47
CA LEU A 92 14.26 8.02 8.52
C LEU A 92 14.98 8.04 9.87
N ASP A 93 14.61 8.94 10.77
CA ASP A 93 15.02 8.90 12.17
C ASP A 93 14.33 7.74 12.90
N LYS A 94 15.09 6.96 13.68
CA LYS A 94 14.55 5.76 14.34
C LYS A 94 13.51 6.09 15.41
N ALA A 95 13.72 7.14 16.19
CA ALA A 95 12.79 7.52 17.25
C ALA A 95 11.50 8.08 16.62
N ALA A 96 11.61 8.88 15.55
CA ALA A 96 10.44 9.34 14.81
C ALA A 96 9.68 8.18 14.15
N ALA A 97 10.36 7.18 13.59
CA ALA A 97 9.71 6.06 12.92
C ALA A 97 8.79 5.23 13.83
N GLU A 98 9.20 5.00 15.09
CA GLU A 98 8.35 4.33 16.08
C GLU A 98 7.10 5.15 16.38
N LEU A 99 7.24 6.45 16.63
CA LEU A 99 6.10 7.35 16.87
C LEU A 99 5.17 7.46 15.64
N ILE A 100 5.73 7.44 14.43
CA ILE A 100 4.96 7.39 13.17
C ILE A 100 4.12 6.12 13.11
N ARG A 101 4.68 4.96 13.50
CA ARG A 101 3.97 3.68 13.53
C ARG A 101 2.81 3.72 14.52
N GLU A 102 2.98 4.33 15.70
CA GLU A 102 1.91 4.52 16.69
C GLU A 102 0.76 5.40 16.18
N HIS A 103 1.02 6.31 15.25
CA HIS A 103 0.05 7.26 14.71
C HIS A 103 -0.32 7.02 13.25
N LEU A 104 -0.02 5.82 12.74
CA LEU A 104 -0.24 5.47 11.34
C LEU A 104 -1.70 5.62 10.89
N SER A 105 -2.66 5.40 11.78
CA SER A 105 -4.10 5.56 11.50
C SER A 105 -4.49 7.01 11.21
N ILE A 106 -3.88 7.98 11.90
CA ILE A 106 -4.12 9.42 11.69
C ILE A 106 -3.54 9.84 10.33
N ILE A 107 -2.32 9.38 10.05
CA ILE A 107 -1.56 9.70 8.84
C ILE A 107 -2.24 9.10 7.60
N SER A 108 -2.50 7.79 7.61
CA SER A 108 -3.22 7.11 6.52
C SER A 108 -4.64 7.66 6.35
N GLY A 109 -5.33 7.95 7.44
CA GLY A 109 -6.64 8.60 7.42
C GLY A 109 -6.61 9.98 6.79
N LEU A 110 -5.53 10.75 6.93
CA LEU A 110 -5.37 12.07 6.29
C LEU A 110 -5.23 11.91 4.77
N PHE A 111 -4.40 10.98 4.32
CA PHE A 111 -4.25 10.67 2.90
C PHE A 111 -5.58 10.25 2.26
N VAL A 112 -6.35 9.39 2.93
CA VAL A 112 -7.62 8.87 2.38
C VAL A 112 -8.67 9.97 2.20
N ARG A 113 -8.68 11.00 3.07
CA ARG A 113 -9.71 12.05 3.07
C ARG A 113 -9.33 13.32 2.32
N THR A 114 -8.04 13.57 2.08
CA THR A 114 -7.57 14.83 1.50
C THR A 114 -7.77 14.89 -0.02
N ASP A 115 -8.06 16.08 -0.53
CA ASP A 115 -8.01 16.46 -1.94
C ASP A 115 -6.82 17.38 -2.28
N HIS A 116 -5.96 17.68 -1.29
CA HIS A 116 -4.85 18.62 -1.44
C HIS A 116 -3.59 17.93 -2.05
N PRO A 117 -3.11 18.34 -3.24
CA PRO A 117 -2.03 17.65 -3.95
C PRO A 117 -0.72 17.52 -3.16
N GLU A 118 -0.29 18.56 -2.44
CA GLU A 118 0.97 18.47 -1.69
C GLU A 118 0.87 17.56 -0.44
N ILE A 119 -0.30 17.47 0.22
CA ILE A 119 -0.52 16.52 1.32
C ILE A 119 -0.42 15.09 0.80
N VAL A 120 -1.01 14.83 -0.36
CA VAL A 120 -0.93 13.54 -1.08
C VAL A 120 0.52 13.22 -1.42
N LEU A 121 1.25 14.19 -1.98
CA LEU A 121 2.65 14.01 -2.36
C LEU A 121 3.52 13.62 -1.17
N HIS A 122 3.44 14.37 -0.07
CA HIS A 122 4.19 14.09 1.16
C HIS A 122 3.78 12.75 1.78
N SER A 123 2.48 12.44 1.77
CA SER A 123 1.98 11.15 2.26
C SER A 123 2.50 9.97 1.45
N LEU A 124 2.46 10.03 0.12
CA LEU A 124 2.98 8.98 -0.75
C LEU A 124 4.50 8.79 -0.58
N ALA A 125 5.25 9.90 -0.47
CA ALA A 125 6.68 9.85 -0.23
C ALA A 125 7.02 9.27 1.14
N LEU A 126 6.26 9.63 2.19
CA LEU A 126 6.37 9.04 3.52
C LEU A 126 6.10 7.53 3.48
N PHE A 127 4.98 7.11 2.89
CA PHE A 127 4.60 5.69 2.81
C PHE A 127 5.66 4.87 2.08
N TYR A 128 6.17 5.37 0.96
CA TYR A 128 7.24 4.71 0.22
C TYR A 128 8.51 4.57 1.07
N GLN A 129 8.93 5.63 1.78
CA GLN A 129 10.12 5.59 2.64
C GLN A 129 9.98 4.59 3.79
N LEU A 130 8.84 4.58 4.48
CA LEU A 130 8.58 3.66 5.60
C LEU A 130 8.61 2.19 5.13
N LEU A 131 7.99 1.89 3.99
CA LEU A 131 7.99 0.54 3.42
C LEU A 131 9.37 0.12 2.93
N ASN A 132 10.05 1.01 2.21
CA ASN A 132 11.39 0.75 1.68
C ASN A 132 12.44 0.55 2.79
N ALA A 133 12.30 1.26 3.92
CA ALA A 133 13.16 1.11 5.09
C ALA A 133 12.76 -0.08 6.00
N GLY A 134 11.66 -0.78 5.71
CA GLY A 134 11.15 -1.87 6.56
C GLY A 134 10.67 -1.39 7.94
N GLN A 135 10.34 -0.10 8.08
CA GLN A 135 9.92 0.50 9.35
C GLN A 135 8.45 0.23 9.66
N VAL A 136 7.63 -0.11 8.67
CA VAL A 136 6.20 -0.44 8.81
C VAL A 136 5.86 -1.69 8.01
N ASP A 137 5.05 -2.56 8.58
CA ASP A 137 4.55 -3.75 7.91
C ASP A 137 3.62 -3.36 6.76
N LYS A 138 3.84 -3.98 5.60
CA LYS A 138 3.09 -3.68 4.37
C LYS A 138 1.59 -3.88 4.56
N GLU A 139 1.19 -4.94 5.27
CA GLU A 139 -0.20 -5.30 5.55
C GLU A 139 -0.89 -4.27 6.45
N LEU A 140 -0.13 -3.63 7.33
CA LEU A 140 -0.63 -2.59 8.24
C LEU A 140 -0.85 -1.26 7.51
N LEU A 141 0.07 -0.88 6.62
CA LEU A 141 -0.01 0.39 5.90
C LEU A 141 -0.91 0.32 4.66
N LEU A 142 -0.73 -0.70 3.80
CA LEU A 142 -1.44 -0.83 2.52
C LEU A 142 -2.83 -1.43 2.70
N THR A 143 -3.66 -0.77 3.52
CA THR A 143 -5.06 -1.12 3.71
C THR A 143 -5.87 -0.88 2.42
N PRO A 144 -7.00 -1.58 2.23
CA PRO A 144 -7.83 -1.39 1.03
C PRO A 144 -8.25 0.08 0.77
N PRO A 145 -8.68 0.87 1.79
CA PRO A 145 -8.98 2.29 1.56
C PRO A 145 -7.79 3.10 1.06
N LEU A 146 -6.59 2.85 1.59
CA LEU A 146 -5.37 3.53 1.17
C LEU A 146 -5.00 3.14 -0.26
N LEU A 147 -5.00 1.84 -0.59
CA LEU A 147 -4.70 1.36 -1.94
C LEU A 147 -5.67 1.92 -2.98
N LYS A 148 -6.97 1.96 -2.65
CA LYS A 148 -7.98 2.60 -3.49
C LYS A 148 -7.66 4.09 -3.70
N GLY A 149 -7.31 4.82 -2.64
CA GLY A 149 -6.89 6.22 -2.74
C GLY A 149 -5.67 6.42 -3.64
N VAL A 150 -4.65 5.56 -3.52
CA VAL A 150 -3.45 5.58 -4.38
C VAL A 150 -3.82 5.37 -5.85
N GLN A 151 -4.70 4.41 -6.14
CA GLN A 151 -5.17 4.13 -7.50
C GLN A 151 -5.98 5.31 -8.08
N GLU A 152 -6.87 5.91 -7.29
CA GLU A 152 -7.66 7.07 -7.70
C GLU A 152 -6.75 8.27 -8.00
N TRP A 153 -5.80 8.59 -7.11
CA TRP A 153 -4.82 9.65 -7.33
C TRP A 153 -3.95 9.43 -8.57
N ARG A 154 -3.56 8.18 -8.84
CA ARG A 154 -2.82 7.82 -10.05
C ARG A 154 -3.60 8.14 -11.33
N GLN A 155 -4.92 7.95 -11.33
CA GLN A 155 -5.76 8.16 -12.51
C GLN A 155 -6.19 9.62 -12.68
N LYS A 156 -6.52 10.30 -11.58
CA LYS A 156 -7.11 11.65 -11.63
C LYS A 156 -6.09 12.79 -11.61
N SER A 157 -4.87 12.57 -11.10
CA SER A 157 -3.89 13.64 -10.94
C SER A 157 -3.23 14.03 -12.26
N HIS A 158 -3.06 15.34 -12.47
CA HIS A 158 -2.24 15.88 -13.56
C HIS A 158 -0.77 16.08 -13.14
N ASP A 159 -0.46 15.99 -11.84
CA ASP A 159 0.90 16.11 -11.33
C ASP A 159 1.69 14.81 -11.51
N GLN A 160 2.73 14.87 -12.35
CA GLN A 160 3.58 13.74 -12.66
C GLN A 160 4.35 13.19 -11.44
N ARG A 161 4.60 14.01 -10.41
CA ARG A 161 5.23 13.56 -9.17
C ARG A 161 4.33 12.58 -8.42
N ILE A 162 3.04 12.93 -8.28
CA ILE A 162 2.03 12.09 -7.63
C ILE A 162 1.81 10.81 -8.44
N VAL A 163 1.61 10.92 -9.76
CA VAL A 163 1.36 9.75 -10.62
C VAL A 163 2.51 8.74 -10.53
N LYS A 164 3.76 9.21 -10.55
CA LYS A 164 4.96 8.37 -10.44
C LYS A 164 5.07 7.71 -9.07
N LEU A 165 4.85 8.45 -7.97
CA LEU A 165 4.89 7.86 -6.63
C LEU A 165 3.78 6.82 -6.42
N CYS A 166 2.57 7.08 -6.91
CA CYS A 166 1.51 6.06 -6.90
C CYS A 166 1.92 4.81 -7.68
N GLN A 167 2.51 5.00 -8.87
CA GLN A 167 2.98 3.87 -9.68
C GLN A 167 4.04 3.05 -8.95
N LEU A 168 5.08 3.70 -8.40
CA LEU A 168 6.15 3.04 -7.64
C LEU A 168 5.59 2.27 -6.46
N LEU A 169 4.73 2.89 -5.65
CA LEU A 169 4.16 2.25 -4.47
C LEU A 169 3.30 1.02 -4.83
N LEU A 170 2.54 1.09 -5.93
CA LEU A 170 1.75 -0.04 -6.42
C LEU A 170 2.62 -1.17 -6.99
N GLU A 171 3.66 -0.83 -7.75
CA GLU A 171 4.53 -1.82 -8.40
C GLU A 171 5.44 -2.54 -7.42
N ASP A 172 6.06 -1.78 -6.52
CA ASP A 172 7.05 -2.28 -5.56
C ASP A 172 6.36 -3.00 -4.40
N PHE A 173 5.22 -2.47 -3.92
CA PHE A 173 4.62 -2.94 -2.68
C PHE A 173 3.19 -3.47 -2.82
N ALA A 174 2.36 -3.05 -3.77
CA ALA A 174 0.98 -3.55 -3.83
C ALA A 174 0.83 -4.93 -4.50
N ARG A 175 1.91 -5.54 -5.00
CA ARG A 175 1.87 -6.93 -5.47
C ARG A 175 1.78 -7.88 -4.27
N ARG A 176 0.65 -8.56 -4.12
CA ARG A 176 0.51 -9.75 -3.26
C ARG A 176 0.45 -10.96 -4.17
N THR A 177 1.58 -11.62 -4.35
CA THR A 177 1.63 -12.93 -5.00
C THR A 177 2.47 -13.83 -4.12
N GLU A 178 1.80 -14.57 -3.25
CA GLU A 178 2.41 -15.64 -2.49
C GLU A 178 2.22 -16.94 -3.29
N ILE A 179 3.33 -17.54 -3.71
CA ILE A 179 3.33 -18.84 -4.36
C ILE A 179 3.84 -19.81 -3.29
N ILE A 180 2.94 -20.66 -2.79
CA ILE A 180 3.28 -21.71 -1.83
C ILE A 180 3.18 -23.04 -2.58
N GLU A 181 4.31 -23.72 -2.74
CA GLU A 181 4.31 -25.10 -3.22
C GLU A 181 3.89 -26.02 -2.07
N LEU A 182 2.69 -26.59 -2.20
CA LEU A 182 2.19 -27.57 -1.23
C LEU A 182 2.45 -28.98 -1.76
N GLN A 183 3.12 -29.81 -0.95
CA GLN A 183 3.28 -31.25 -1.23
C GLN A 183 2.13 -32.03 -0.58
N ASN A 184 1.59 -33.04 -1.27
CA ASN A 184 0.60 -33.99 -0.75
C ASN A 184 -0.75 -33.38 -0.29
N VAL A 185 -1.26 -32.37 -1.00
CA VAL A 185 -2.62 -31.85 -0.74
C VAL A 185 -3.67 -32.86 -1.23
N PRO A 186 -4.70 -33.20 -0.44
CA PRO A 186 -5.78 -34.07 -0.88
C PRO A 186 -6.50 -33.49 -2.11
N PRO A 187 -6.94 -34.33 -3.07
CA PRO A 187 -7.76 -33.88 -4.19
C PRO A 187 -9.04 -33.21 -3.69
N ILE A 188 -9.50 -32.17 -4.39
CA ILE A 188 -10.83 -31.62 -4.11
C ILE A 188 -11.86 -32.68 -4.50
N LEU A 189 -12.63 -33.17 -3.53
CA LEU A 189 -13.90 -33.83 -3.84
C LEU A 189 -14.81 -32.78 -4.48
N PRO A 190 -15.28 -32.97 -5.71
CA PRO A 190 -16.25 -32.05 -6.29
C PRO A 190 -17.45 -31.97 -5.32
N PRO A 191 -17.98 -30.77 -5.06
CA PRO A 191 -19.20 -30.66 -4.28
C PRO A 191 -20.26 -31.54 -4.96
N PRO A 192 -21.08 -32.26 -4.18
CA PRO A 192 -22.19 -33.02 -4.76
C PRO A 192 -22.99 -32.10 -5.68
N GLU A 193 -23.34 -32.59 -6.86
CA GLU A 193 -24.20 -31.87 -7.80
C GLU A 193 -25.52 -31.54 -7.11
N GLN A 194 -25.62 -30.33 -6.56
CA GLN A 194 -26.90 -29.79 -6.15
C GLN A 194 -27.62 -29.34 -7.41
N PRO A 195 -28.87 -29.77 -7.62
CA PRO A 195 -29.68 -29.25 -8.72
C PRO A 195 -29.71 -27.73 -8.61
N CYS A 196 -29.31 -27.05 -9.67
CA CYS A 196 -29.53 -25.62 -9.80
C CYS A 196 -31.04 -25.38 -9.73
N THR A 197 -31.56 -25.08 -8.55
CA THR A 197 -32.86 -24.43 -8.44
C THR A 197 -32.71 -23.09 -9.12
N SER A 198 -33.36 -22.94 -10.27
CA SER A 198 -33.52 -21.66 -10.96
C SER A 198 -34.25 -20.71 -10.03
N SER A 199 -33.53 -20.00 -9.16
CA SER A 199 -34.06 -18.83 -8.49
C SER A 199 -34.24 -17.77 -9.57
N SER A 200 -35.50 -17.45 -9.83
CA SER A 200 -35.94 -16.31 -10.63
C SER A 200 -35.10 -15.07 -10.29
N GLN A 201 -34.22 -14.69 -11.21
CA GLN A 201 -33.49 -13.43 -11.09
C GLN A 201 -34.49 -12.30 -11.32
N SER A 202 -34.75 -11.54 -10.26
CA SER A 202 -35.35 -10.23 -10.37
C SER A 202 -34.46 -9.33 -11.25
N ALA A 203 -35.11 -8.58 -12.14
CA ALA A 203 -34.52 -7.73 -13.16
C ALA A 203 -33.87 -6.45 -12.59
N ALA A 204 -32.94 -6.60 -11.65
CA ALA A 204 -32.06 -5.52 -11.21
C ALA A 204 -30.61 -5.94 -11.47
N GLY A 205 -29.90 -5.15 -12.29
CA GLY A 205 -28.48 -5.36 -12.56
C GLY A 205 -27.65 -5.47 -11.28
N PRO A 206 -26.47 -6.10 -11.33
CA PRO A 206 -25.67 -6.33 -10.13
C PRO A 206 -25.37 -5.02 -9.40
N LYS A 207 -25.86 -4.91 -8.16
CA LYS A 207 -25.69 -3.71 -7.29
C LYS A 207 -24.23 -3.45 -6.89
N GLU A 208 -23.37 -4.44 -7.06
CA GLU A 208 -21.97 -4.40 -6.63
C GLU A 208 -21.06 -4.80 -7.79
N ARG A 209 -19.90 -4.13 -7.89
CA ARG A 209 -18.90 -4.42 -8.94
C ARG A 209 -18.34 -5.83 -8.75
N ARG A 210 -18.19 -6.55 -9.85
CA ARG A 210 -17.73 -7.95 -9.87
C ARG A 210 -16.56 -8.09 -10.83
N VAL A 211 -15.62 -8.96 -10.48
CA VAL A 211 -14.53 -9.36 -11.38
C VAL A 211 -15.10 -10.31 -12.42
N HIS A 212 -14.74 -10.10 -13.69
CA HIS A 212 -15.18 -10.97 -14.76
C HIS A 212 -14.47 -12.34 -14.67
N GLY A 213 -15.22 -13.42 -14.81
CA GLY A 213 -14.69 -14.77 -14.65
C GLY A 213 -13.54 -15.12 -15.60
N ALA A 214 -13.49 -14.53 -16.79
CA ALA A 214 -12.37 -14.73 -17.70
C ALA A 214 -11.02 -14.22 -17.15
N LEU A 215 -11.02 -13.21 -16.26
CA LEU A 215 -9.80 -12.76 -15.58
C LEU A 215 -9.25 -13.86 -14.66
N LEU A 216 -10.12 -14.55 -13.91
CA LEU A 216 -9.72 -15.67 -13.06
C LEU A 216 -9.10 -16.80 -13.88
N ASN A 217 -9.73 -17.14 -15.02
CA ASN A 217 -9.17 -18.14 -15.93
C ASN A 217 -7.83 -17.69 -16.53
N ALA A 218 -7.68 -16.40 -16.89
CA ALA A 218 -6.43 -15.86 -17.40
C ALA A 218 -5.29 -15.94 -16.37
N VAL A 219 -5.57 -15.66 -15.09
CA VAL A 219 -4.59 -15.82 -13.99
C VAL A 219 -4.20 -17.29 -13.83
N VAL A 220 -5.17 -18.21 -13.80
CA VAL A 220 -4.91 -19.66 -13.72
C VAL A 220 -4.08 -20.13 -14.92
N ALA A 221 -4.42 -19.71 -16.14
CA ALA A 221 -3.66 -20.04 -17.35
C ALA A 221 -2.22 -19.51 -17.28
N GLY A 222 -2.04 -18.30 -16.75
CA GLY A 222 -0.73 -17.71 -16.49
C GLY A 222 0.10 -18.55 -15.51
N ILE A 223 -0.49 -18.98 -14.38
CA ILE A 223 0.17 -19.87 -13.41
C ILE A 223 0.56 -21.18 -14.08
N MET A 224 -0.35 -21.81 -14.84
CA MET A 224 -0.07 -23.06 -15.54
C MET A 224 1.06 -22.95 -16.56
N GLY A 225 1.05 -21.87 -17.34
CA GLY A 225 2.03 -21.62 -18.39
C GLY A 225 3.38 -21.09 -17.92
N THR A 226 3.50 -20.60 -16.68
CA THR A 226 4.74 -19.95 -16.20
C THR A 226 5.29 -20.50 -14.89
N LYS A 227 4.48 -21.15 -14.07
CA LYS A 227 4.86 -21.63 -12.73
C LYS A 227 4.69 -23.14 -12.58
N LEU A 228 3.48 -23.68 -12.75
CA LEU A 228 3.18 -25.09 -12.52
C LEU A 228 2.13 -25.61 -13.51
N PRO A 229 2.49 -26.46 -14.50
CA PRO A 229 3.76 -27.16 -14.65
C PRO A 229 4.96 -26.28 -15.03
N GLY A 230 4.72 -25.09 -15.60
CA GLY A 230 5.78 -24.13 -15.92
C GLY A 230 5.92 -23.82 -17.41
N PRO A 231 6.98 -23.07 -17.79
CA PRO A 231 7.21 -22.61 -19.16
C PRO A 231 7.20 -23.73 -20.20
N GLY A 232 6.55 -23.47 -21.34
CA GLY A 232 6.41 -24.45 -22.42
C GLY A 232 5.21 -25.39 -22.27
N THR A 233 4.41 -25.23 -21.22
CA THR A 233 3.12 -25.90 -21.07
C THR A 233 2.11 -25.37 -22.09
N VAL A 234 1.42 -26.26 -22.79
CA VAL A 234 0.31 -25.93 -23.70
C VAL A 234 -0.99 -26.47 -23.10
N VAL A 235 -1.99 -25.61 -22.96
CA VAL A 235 -3.33 -26.03 -22.53
C VAL A 235 -4.03 -26.72 -23.70
N LEU A 236 -4.43 -27.97 -23.51
CA LEU A 236 -5.17 -28.75 -24.52
C LEU A 236 -6.68 -28.64 -24.33
N GLU A 237 -7.13 -28.69 -23.07
CA GLU A 237 -8.54 -28.70 -22.70
C GLU A 237 -8.69 -28.05 -21.32
N GLN A 238 -9.76 -27.28 -21.11
CA GLN A 238 -10.17 -26.80 -19.79
C GLN A 238 -11.67 -26.98 -19.61
N SER A 239 -12.08 -27.41 -18.42
CA SER A 239 -13.48 -27.39 -18.00
C SER A 239 -13.58 -26.70 -16.64
N PHE A 240 -14.43 -25.69 -16.53
CA PHE A 240 -14.55 -24.87 -15.33
C PHE A 240 -15.97 -24.35 -15.11
N LYS A 241 -16.25 -23.93 -13.88
CA LYS A 241 -17.52 -23.33 -13.46
C LYS A 241 -17.27 -22.03 -12.69
N PHE A 242 -18.16 -21.06 -12.90
CA PHE A 242 -18.24 -19.83 -12.09
C PHE A 242 -19.26 -20.07 -10.98
N LEU A 243 -18.78 -20.46 -9.80
CA LEU A 243 -19.64 -20.94 -8.70
C LEU A 243 -20.29 -19.77 -7.95
N LYS A 244 -19.53 -18.69 -7.70
CA LYS A 244 -19.99 -17.51 -6.95
C LYS A 244 -19.42 -16.22 -7.54
N PRO A 245 -20.06 -15.06 -7.31
CA PRO A 245 -19.52 -13.78 -7.76
C PRO A 245 -18.18 -13.44 -7.10
N CYS A 246 -17.12 -13.29 -7.90
CA CYS A 246 -15.85 -12.76 -7.43
C CYS A 246 -15.96 -11.24 -7.24
N ARG A 247 -15.67 -10.75 -6.04
CA ARG A 247 -15.79 -9.34 -5.64
C ARG A 247 -14.48 -8.59 -5.84
N ILE A 248 -14.57 -7.32 -6.20
CA ILE A 248 -13.42 -6.40 -6.22
C ILE A 248 -13.07 -6.05 -4.76
N GLU A 249 -11.82 -5.67 -4.48
CA GLU A 249 -11.33 -5.31 -3.14
C GLU A 249 -11.41 -6.46 -2.11
N THR A 250 -11.43 -7.71 -2.58
CA THR A 250 -11.39 -8.90 -1.73
C THR A 250 -10.27 -9.81 -2.22
N ASP A 251 -9.37 -10.17 -1.31
CA ASP A 251 -8.25 -11.03 -1.62
C ASP A 251 -8.75 -12.37 -2.18
N THR A 252 -8.15 -12.78 -3.30
CA THR A 252 -8.52 -13.99 -4.01
C THR A 252 -7.34 -14.94 -4.02
N VAL A 253 -7.49 -16.09 -3.35
CA VAL A 253 -6.47 -17.14 -3.31
C VAL A 253 -6.66 -18.02 -4.53
N VAL A 254 -5.66 -18.11 -5.40
CA VAL A 254 -5.67 -18.97 -6.59
C VAL A 254 -4.78 -20.17 -6.33
N THR A 255 -5.36 -21.37 -6.37
CA THR A 255 -4.64 -22.63 -6.18
C THR A 255 -4.65 -23.41 -7.48
N VAL A 256 -3.49 -23.92 -7.89
CA VAL A 256 -3.33 -24.85 -9.02
C VAL A 256 -2.60 -26.08 -8.51
N ARG A 257 -3.13 -27.27 -8.78
CA ARG A 257 -2.54 -28.56 -8.37
C ARG A 257 -2.33 -29.43 -9.60
N LEU A 258 -1.11 -29.93 -9.77
CA LEU A 258 -0.78 -30.91 -10.80
C LEU A 258 -1.09 -32.32 -10.26
N LEU A 259 -2.12 -32.97 -10.81
CA LEU A 259 -2.56 -34.30 -10.36
C LEU A 259 -1.72 -35.42 -10.97
N GLN A 260 -1.34 -35.27 -12.24
CA GLN A 260 -0.49 -36.22 -12.95
C GLN A 260 0.51 -35.48 -13.82
N SER A 261 1.80 -35.82 -13.64
CA SER A 261 2.88 -35.32 -14.49
C SER A 261 3.26 -36.39 -15.51
N ARG A 262 2.76 -36.23 -16.74
CA ARG A 262 3.02 -37.08 -17.92
C ARG A 262 2.99 -36.20 -19.17
N LYS A 263 3.28 -36.75 -20.35
CA LYS A 263 3.16 -36.02 -21.63
C LYS A 263 1.82 -35.27 -21.76
N ILE A 264 0.72 -35.91 -21.39
CA ILE A 264 -0.55 -35.23 -21.13
C ILE A 264 -0.76 -35.25 -19.62
N SER A 265 -0.52 -34.10 -19.00
CA SER A 265 -0.69 -33.88 -17.57
C SER A 265 -2.11 -33.40 -17.27
N THR A 266 -2.61 -33.69 -16.07
CA THR A 266 -3.90 -33.17 -15.59
C THR A 266 -3.68 -32.26 -14.40
N ALA A 267 -4.33 -31.10 -14.42
CA ALA A 267 -4.32 -30.14 -13.33
C ALA A 267 -5.75 -29.83 -12.86
N GLU A 268 -5.90 -29.57 -11.58
CA GLU A 268 -7.10 -28.96 -11.00
C GLU A 268 -6.76 -27.59 -10.43
N TYR A 269 -7.74 -26.70 -10.38
CA TYR A 269 -7.56 -25.36 -9.85
C TYR A 269 -8.84 -24.81 -9.24
N ASP A 270 -8.67 -23.94 -8.26
CA ASP A 270 -9.74 -23.19 -7.63
C ASP A 270 -9.29 -21.79 -7.22
N CYS A 271 -10.21 -20.83 -7.30
CA CYS A 271 -10.08 -19.50 -6.74
C CYS A 271 -11.05 -19.35 -5.57
N ARG A 272 -10.55 -18.83 -4.44
CA ARG A 272 -11.34 -18.62 -3.22
C ARG A 272 -11.34 -17.17 -2.75
N GLN A 273 -12.46 -16.72 -2.22
CA GLN A 273 -12.60 -15.47 -1.48
C GLN A 273 -13.32 -15.77 -0.16
N ASN A 274 -12.79 -15.33 0.98
CA ASN A 274 -13.36 -15.59 2.31
C ASN A 274 -13.68 -17.08 2.54
N ASP A 275 -12.74 -17.96 2.18
CA ASP A 275 -12.88 -19.43 2.19
C ASP A 275 -13.96 -20.05 1.27
N GLU A 276 -14.67 -19.24 0.50
CA GLU A 276 -15.65 -19.71 -0.47
C GLU A 276 -15.05 -19.85 -1.87
N ILE A 277 -15.32 -20.97 -2.55
CA ILE A 277 -14.89 -21.18 -3.94
C ILE A 277 -15.75 -20.34 -4.89
N VAL A 278 -15.11 -19.41 -5.60
CA VAL A 278 -15.77 -18.54 -6.60
C VAL A 278 -15.60 -19.07 -8.02
N PHE A 279 -14.51 -19.77 -8.30
CA PHE A 279 -14.17 -20.35 -9.60
C PHE A 279 -13.42 -21.66 -9.38
N ALA A 280 -13.75 -22.71 -10.12
CA ALA A 280 -13.03 -23.97 -10.05
C ALA A 280 -13.10 -24.72 -11.38
N GLY A 281 -12.08 -25.52 -11.65
CA GLY A 281 -12.02 -26.31 -12.86
C GLY A 281 -10.85 -27.28 -12.90
N ASN A 282 -10.72 -27.91 -14.06
CA ASN A 282 -9.62 -28.79 -14.40
C ASN A 282 -9.08 -28.45 -15.80
N ALA A 283 -7.88 -28.94 -16.08
CA ALA A 283 -7.22 -28.78 -17.36
C ALA A 283 -6.43 -30.03 -17.76
N LYS A 284 -6.41 -30.32 -19.06
CA LYS A 284 -5.42 -31.19 -19.68
C LYS A 284 -4.32 -30.34 -20.29
N LEU A 285 -3.09 -30.68 -19.96
CA LEU A 285 -1.90 -29.91 -20.28
C LEU A 285 -0.94 -30.78 -21.07
N LEU A 286 -0.45 -30.29 -22.19
CA LEU A 286 0.71 -30.86 -22.86
C LEU A 286 1.95 -30.22 -22.22
N THR A 287 2.72 -31.01 -21.50
CA THR A 287 3.99 -30.59 -20.93
C THR A 287 5.13 -31.16 -21.78
N ARG A 288 6.20 -30.38 -21.96
CA ARG A 288 7.44 -30.97 -22.47
C ARG A 288 8.03 -31.82 -21.37
N ASN A 289 8.27 -33.10 -21.63
CA ASN A 289 9.10 -33.90 -20.74
C ASN A 289 10.43 -33.16 -20.60
N HIS A 290 10.87 -32.90 -19.36
CA HIS A 290 12.29 -32.74 -19.10
C HIS A 290 12.95 -34.03 -19.58
N ILE A 291 13.54 -33.98 -20.77
CA ILE A 291 14.63 -34.88 -21.11
C ILE A 291 15.80 -34.29 -20.32
N ASP A 292 16.38 -35.13 -19.47
CA ASP A 292 17.47 -34.83 -18.53
C ASP A 292 18.55 -33.90 -19.08
#